data_AF-A0A140DW70-F1
#
_entry.id   AF-A0A140DW70-F1
#
_cell.length_a   1.000
_cell.length_b   1.000
_cell.length_c   1.000
_cell.angle_alpha   90.00
_cell.angle_beta   90.00
_cell.angle_gamma   90.00
#
_symmetry.space_group_name_H-M   'P 1'
#
loop_
_entity.id
_entity.type
_entity.pdbx_description
1 polymer ?
#
loop_
_entity_poly.entity_id
_entity_poly.type
_entity_poly.pdbx_seq_one_letter_code
_entity_poly.pdbx_strand_id
1 'polypeptide(L)'
;MMKESLNAVLINKSAAAYGEQPVYRMVFQTPKGICSFRVSADAYNAGRIGQKGMLTYSSNRMESFGTIRNSFSQTVTERSWLRLQA
;
A
#
# COMPACT_ATOMS: atom_id res chain seq x y z
N MET A 1 -15.74 6.04 5.90
CA MET A 1 -15.07 5.34 4.78
C MET A 1 -15.32 3.85 4.92
N MET A 2 -15.70 3.16 3.86
CA MET A 2 -16.01 1.72 3.90
C MET A 2 -14.71 0.92 3.82
N LYS A 3 -14.53 -0.02 4.75
CA LYS A 3 -13.39 -0.93 4.82
C LYS A 3 -13.74 -2.20 4.04
N GLU A 4 -12.86 -2.62 3.15
CA GLU A 4 -13.03 -3.82 2.35
C GLU A 4 -11.94 -4.85 2.70
N SER A 5 -12.32 -6.12 2.62
CA SER A 5 -11.42 -7.26 2.83
C SER A 5 -11.59 -8.25 1.69
N LEU A 6 -10.49 -8.64 1.03
CA LEU A 6 -10.49 -9.54 -0.10
C LEU A 6 -9.30 -10.50 -0.02
N ASN A 7 -9.50 -11.73 -0.50
CA ASN A 7 -8.37 -12.62 -0.77
C ASN A 7 -7.47 -11.99 -1.82
N ALA A 8 -6.16 -12.02 -1.59
CA ALA A 8 -5.19 -11.38 -2.48
C ALA A 8 -3.89 -12.18 -2.56
N VAL A 9 -3.16 -11.97 -3.65
CA VAL A 9 -1.79 -12.46 -3.85
C VAL A 9 -0.89 -11.25 -4.05
N LEU A 10 0.19 -11.14 -3.28
CA LEU A 10 1.21 -10.11 -3.50
C LEU A 10 2.00 -10.48 -4.76
N ILE A 11 1.80 -9.76 -5.86
CA ILE A 11 2.40 -10.09 -7.16
C ILE A 11 3.63 -9.24 -7.48
N ASN A 12 3.76 -8.06 -6.87
CA ASN A 12 4.92 -7.20 -7.10
C ASN A 12 5.19 -6.29 -5.89
N LYS A 13 6.44 -5.85 -5.79
CA LYS A 13 6.96 -4.90 -4.80
C LYS A 13 7.89 -3.93 -5.53
N SER A 14 7.75 -2.64 -5.29
CA SER A 14 8.68 -1.64 -5.80
C SER A 14 9.04 -0.62 -4.72
N ALA A 15 10.29 -0.16 -4.77
CA ALA A 15 10.79 0.93 -3.95
C ALA A 15 11.39 1.97 -4.88
N ALA A 16 10.99 3.22 -4.73
CA ALA A 16 11.54 4.34 -5.47
C ALA A 16 12.08 5.39 -4.49
N ALA A 17 13.33 5.82 -4.68
CA ALA A 17 13.87 6.95 -3.95
C ALA A 17 13.33 8.25 -4.57
N TYR A 18 12.46 8.96 -3.85
CA TYR A 18 12.03 10.31 -4.21
C TYR A 18 12.62 11.28 -3.19
N GLY A 19 13.74 11.91 -3.53
CA GLY A 19 14.49 12.76 -2.59
C GLY A 19 15.06 11.94 -1.43
N GLU A 20 14.91 12.43 -0.20
CA GLU A 20 15.49 11.82 1.00
C GLU A 20 14.70 10.62 1.55
N GLN A 21 13.46 10.40 1.13
CA GLN A 21 12.62 9.33 1.68
C GLN A 21 12.19 8.30 0.63
N PRO A 22 12.49 7.00 0.85
CA PRO A 22 12.04 5.94 -0.04
C PRO A 22 10.52 5.77 0.01
N VAL A 23 9.91 5.62 -1.16
CA VAL A 23 8.49 5.29 -1.33
C VAL A 23 8.38 3.81 -1.63
N TYR A 24 7.79 3.06 -0.70
CA TYR A 24 7.55 1.62 -0.85
C TYR A 24 6.12 1.34 -1.33
N ARG A 25 5.99 0.47 -2.31
CA ARG A 25 4.71 0.02 -2.87
C ARG A 25 4.61 -1.50 -2.91
N MET A 26 3.39 -1.99 -2.67
CA MET A 26 3.00 -3.38 -2.82
C MET A 26 1.84 -3.47 -3.81
N VAL A 27 1.89 -4.45 -4.72
CA VAL A 27 0.88 -4.67 -5.76
C VAL A 27 0.27 -6.05 -5.60
N PHE A 28 -1.05 -6.10 -5.54
CA PHE A 28 -1.82 -7.28 -5.23
C PHE A 28 -2.74 -7.66 -6.39
N GLN A 29 -2.80 -8.94 -6.72
CA GLN A 29 -3.90 -9.50 -7.51
C GLN A 29 -5.03 -9.88 -6.56
N THR A 30 -6.24 -9.38 -6.84
CA THR A 30 -7.47 -9.70 -6.10
C THR A 30 -8.54 -10.23 -7.08
N PRO A 31 -9.66 -10.80 -6.58
CA PRO A 31 -10.82 -11.13 -7.42
C PRO A 31 -11.43 -9.92 -8.13
N LYS A 32 -11.24 -8.70 -7.61
CA LYS A 32 -11.76 -7.45 -8.21
C LYS A 32 -10.76 -6.79 -9.18
N GLY A 33 -9.59 -7.40 -9.40
CA GLY A 33 -8.52 -6.84 -10.23
C GLY A 33 -7.24 -6.53 -9.42
N ILE A 34 -6.37 -5.72 -10.02
CA ILE A 34 -5.07 -5.36 -9.45
C ILE A 34 -5.21 -4.14 -8.54
N CYS A 35 -4.70 -4.23 -7.32
CA CYS A 35 -4.64 -3.13 -6.36
C CYS A 35 -3.18 -2.76 -6.05
N SER A 36 -2.87 -1.48 -5.90
CA SER A 36 -1.53 -1.01 -5.52
C SER A 36 -1.62 -0.04 -4.35
N PHE A 37 -0.80 -0.26 -3.33
CA PHE A 37 -0.80 0.57 -2.14
C PHE A 37 0.61 1.03 -1.80
N ARG A 38 0.71 2.27 -1.33
CA ARG A 38 1.90 2.75 -0.60
C ARG A 38 1.88 2.16 0.80
N VAL A 39 3.03 1.69 1.24
CA VAL A 39 3.17 1.00 2.53
C VAL A 39 4.38 1.54 3.30
N SER A 40 4.44 1.25 4.60
CA SER A 40 5.65 1.48 5.39
C SER A 40 6.79 0.54 4.98
N ALA A 41 8.02 0.91 5.33
CA ALA A 41 9.19 0.06 5.10
C ALA A 41 9.04 -1.33 5.76
N ASP A 42 8.49 -1.38 6.97
CA ASP A 42 8.28 -2.64 7.71
C ASP A 42 7.31 -3.58 6.98
N ALA A 43 6.17 -3.04 6.53
CA ALA A 43 5.18 -3.81 5.78
C ALA A 43 5.75 -4.28 4.44
N TYR A 44 6.51 -3.41 3.76
CA TYR A 44 7.24 -3.76 2.55
C TYR A 44 8.21 -4.91 2.80
N ASN A 45 9.07 -4.82 3.81
CA ASN A 45 10.09 -5.83 4.10
C ASN A 45 9.49 -7.17 4.54
N ALA A 46 8.37 -7.15 5.26
CA ALA A 46 7.66 -8.36 5.69
C ALA A 46 6.97 -9.10 4.53
N GLY A 47 6.53 -8.38 3.49
CA GLY A 47 5.81 -8.97 2.36
C GLY A 47 6.70 -9.80 1.42
N ARG A 48 6.21 -10.98 1.02
CA ARG A 48 6.90 -11.85 0.04
C ARG A 48 6.08 -11.99 -1.25
N ILE A 49 6.68 -11.78 -2.42
CA ILE A 49 6.00 -12.00 -3.70
C ILE A 49 5.53 -13.46 -3.79
N GLY A 50 4.32 -13.67 -4.28
CA GLY A 50 3.62 -14.96 -4.31
C GLY A 50 2.85 -15.29 -3.02
N GLN A 51 3.06 -14.53 -1.94
CA GLN A 51 2.30 -14.72 -0.69
C GLN A 51 0.82 -14.47 -0.94
N LYS A 52 -0.01 -15.37 -0.41
CA LYS A 52 -1.47 -15.26 -0.42
C LYS A 52 -1.95 -14.87 0.97
N GLY A 53 -3.01 -14.08 1.05
CA GLY A 53 -3.59 -13.67 2.33
C GLY A 53 -4.80 -12.77 2.17
N MET A 54 -5.44 -12.48 3.29
CA MET A 54 -6.53 -11.50 3.34
C MET A 54 -5.92 -10.09 3.29
N LEU A 55 -6.21 -9.35 2.24
CA LEU A 55 -5.89 -7.93 2.10
C LEU A 55 -7.07 -7.12 2.63
N THR A 56 -6.77 -6.24 3.58
CA THR A 56 -7.73 -5.33 4.18
C THR A 56 -7.32 -3.90 3.86
N TYR A 57 -8.23 -3.11 3.28
CA TYR A 57 -7.94 -1.73 2.89
C TYR A 57 -9.16 -0.83 3.04
N SER A 58 -8.91 0.46 3.17
CA SER A 58 -9.91 1.52 3.24
C SER A 58 -9.58 2.56 2.17
N SER A 59 -10.44 2.65 1.15
CA SER A 59 -10.22 3.46 -0.05
C SER A 59 -8.84 3.17 -0.69
N ASN A 60 -7.89 4.12 -0.62
CA ASN A 60 -6.57 3.99 -1.24
C ASN A 60 -5.47 3.59 -0.23
N ARG A 61 -5.87 3.13 0.97
CA ARG A 61 -4.95 2.79 2.06
C ARG A 61 -5.05 1.32 2.42
N MET A 62 -3.95 0.59 2.27
CA MET A 62 -3.83 -0.74 2.87
C MET A 62 -3.78 -0.61 4.39
N GLU A 63 -4.59 -1.38 5.12
CA GLU A 63 -4.50 -1.51 6.57
C GLU A 63 -3.69 -2.75 6.97
N SER A 64 -3.94 -3.88 6.32
CA SER A 64 -3.21 -5.13 6.58
C SER A 64 -3.21 -6.09 5.39
N PHE A 65 -2.26 -7.00 5.38
CA PHE A 65 -2.21 -8.15 4.48
C PHE A 65 -1.75 -9.40 5.24
N GLY A 66 -2.64 -10.36 5.48
CA GLY A 66 -2.37 -11.47 6.39
C GLY A 66 -2.01 -10.97 7.79
N THR A 67 -0.83 -11.35 8.29
CA THR A 67 -0.30 -10.88 9.58
C THR A 67 0.43 -9.53 9.49
N ILE A 68 0.65 -9.00 8.28
CA ILE A 68 1.39 -7.77 8.04
C ILE A 68 0.45 -6.59 8.28
N ARG A 69 0.82 -5.68 9.19
CA ARG A 69 0.08 -4.42 9.44
C ARG A 69 0.79 -3.27 8.73
N ASN A 70 0.02 -2.38 8.11
CA ASN A 70 0.55 -1.17 7.53
C ASN A 70 0.47 -0.02 8.54
N SER A 71 1.61 0.30 9.16
CA SER A 71 1.73 1.43 10.08
C SER A 71 1.66 2.80 9.38
N PHE A 72 1.59 2.83 8.05
CA PHE A 72 1.53 4.07 7.28
C PHE A 72 0.24 4.85 7.59
N SER A 73 0.36 5.93 8.37
CA SER A 73 -0.70 6.92 8.58
C SER A 73 -0.62 7.95 7.46
N GLN A 74 -1.47 7.82 6.42
CA GLN A 74 -1.69 8.94 5.52
C GLN A 74 -2.58 9.96 6.21
N THR A 75 -1.98 10.93 6.90
CA THR A 75 -2.58 12.26 6.98
C THR A 75 -2.18 13.00 5.70
N VAL A 76 -2.73 12.57 4.55
CA VAL A 76 -2.62 13.38 3.33
C VAL A 76 -3.79 14.35 3.39
N THR A 77 -3.54 15.55 3.92
CA THR A 77 -4.37 16.70 3.57
C THR A 77 -4.18 16.92 2.07
N GLU A 78 -5.26 16.91 1.29
CA GLU A 78 -5.31 17.14 -0.17
C GLU A 78 -4.59 18.43 -0.65
N ARG A 79 -4.03 19.25 0.24
CA ARG A 79 -3.38 20.53 -0.07
C ARG A 79 -1.92 20.45 -0.54
N SER A 80 -1.25 19.30 -0.46
CA SER A 80 0.19 19.24 -0.76
C SER A 80 0.54 19.03 -2.24
N TRP A 81 -0.43 18.77 -3.12
CA TRP A 81 -0.19 18.67 -4.57
C TRP A 81 -0.20 20.01 -5.31
N LEU A 82 -0.84 21.04 -4.74
CA LEU A 82 -1.03 22.34 -5.40
C LEU A 82 0.15 23.31 -5.25
N ARG A 83 1.24 22.94 -4.55
CA ARG A 83 2.39 23.85 -4.34
C ARG A 83 3.59 23.60 -5.25
N LEU A 84 3.49 22.69 -6.22
CA LEU A 84 4.57 22.43 -7.19
C LEU A 84 4.33 23.08 -8.56
N GLN A 85 3.40 24.03 -8.67
CA GLN A 85 3.14 24.80 -9.90
C GLN A 85 3.07 26.32 -9.70
N ALA A 86 3.77 26.86 -8.70
CA ALA A 86 3.93 28.31 -8.53
C ALA A 86 5.41 28.70 -8.63
#